data_AF-Q87GG6-F1
#
_entry.id   AF-Q87GG6-F1
#
_cell.length_a   1.000
_cell.length_b   1.000
_cell.length_c   1.000
_cell.angle_alpha   90.00
_cell.angle_beta   90.00
_cell.angle_gamma   90.00
#
_symmetry.space_group_name_H-M   'P 1'
#
loop_
_entity.id
_entity.type
_entity.pdbx_description
1 polymer ?
#
loop_
_entity_poly.entity_id
_entity_poly.type
_entity_poly.pdbx_seq_one_letter_code
_entity_poly.pdbx_strand_id
1 'polypeptide(L)'
;MTMQNMTVNSTFGVGSIATTDRQSAAQQLAEQYPIVKKAQAEVTPTQARLNTKDPLDLIDELLSKYLGEQTERAESMADTIKVRSDAIAEISRLWGLVMQDNMNHTNPNDNGHRTPLGDSVSAGYLDQIDEIIRTQLKDDRGISAITGKDLANSKSYQVSYTDLQSLDATVTAFNDTIQVEIDTEQQRFKNVMTEISSAQEEIRDVRQVIVRLSQAS
;
A
#
# COMPACT_ATOMS: atom_id res chain seq x y z
N MET A 1 -59.73 -57.04 -24.42
CA MET A 1 -58.52 -56.40 -24.97
C MET A 1 -58.72 -54.90 -24.95
N THR A 2 -58.00 -54.17 -24.11
CA THR A 2 -57.26 -52.91 -24.40
C THR A 2 -56.71 -52.35 -23.08
N MET A 3 -55.39 -52.27 -22.99
CA MET A 3 -54.64 -51.58 -21.94
C MET A 3 -54.75 -50.06 -22.11
N GLN A 4 -54.69 -49.28 -21.03
CA GLN A 4 -54.15 -47.92 -21.09
C GLN A 4 -53.53 -47.47 -19.75
N ASN A 5 -52.22 -47.70 -19.70
CA ASN A 5 -51.13 -46.98 -19.04
C ASN A 5 -51.45 -46.03 -17.88
N MET A 6 -51.05 -46.46 -16.68
CA MET A 6 -50.52 -45.56 -15.66
C MET A 6 -49.27 -44.87 -16.21
N THR A 7 -49.33 -43.55 -16.39
CA THR A 7 -48.15 -42.73 -16.66
C THR A 7 -47.77 -42.05 -15.34
N VAL A 8 -46.82 -42.65 -14.64
CA VAL A 8 -46.14 -42.00 -13.51
C VAL A 8 -45.19 -40.97 -14.12
N ASN A 9 -45.58 -39.70 -14.11
CA ASN A 9 -44.72 -38.61 -14.56
C ASN A 9 -43.80 -38.19 -13.40
N SER A 10 -42.70 -38.93 -13.23
CA SER A 10 -41.61 -38.59 -12.31
C SER A 10 -40.83 -37.41 -12.86
N THR A 11 -41.27 -36.19 -12.52
CA THR A 11 -40.61 -34.92 -12.87
C THR A 11 -40.12 -34.16 -11.63
N PHE A 12 -39.57 -34.88 -10.65
CA PHE A 12 -38.96 -34.28 -9.47
C PHE A 12 -37.59 -34.92 -9.22
N GLY A 13 -36.55 -34.09 -9.11
CA GLY A 13 -35.45 -34.40 -8.19
C GLY A 13 -34.02 -34.15 -8.64
N VAL A 14 -33.68 -34.14 -9.93
CA VAL A 14 -32.25 -34.13 -10.30
C VAL A 14 -31.59 -32.75 -10.12
N GLY A 15 -32.34 -31.67 -10.34
CA GLY A 15 -31.82 -30.30 -10.22
C GLY A 15 -31.66 -29.79 -8.78
N SER A 16 -32.49 -30.25 -7.82
CA SER A 16 -32.47 -29.72 -6.44
C SER A 16 -31.48 -30.45 -5.52
N ILE A 17 -31.15 -31.70 -5.82
CA ILE A 17 -30.20 -32.50 -5.03
C ILE A 17 -28.78 -31.97 -5.27
N ALA A 18 -28.39 -31.78 -6.54
CA ALA A 18 -27.07 -31.23 -6.90
C ALA A 18 -26.81 -29.82 -6.32
N THR A 19 -27.83 -28.96 -6.27
CA THR A 19 -27.69 -27.62 -5.66
C THR A 19 -27.57 -27.66 -4.14
N THR A 20 -28.25 -28.60 -3.46
CA THR A 20 -28.17 -28.76 -2.00
C THR A 20 -26.82 -29.32 -1.57
N ASP A 21 -26.28 -30.27 -2.34
CA ASP A 21 -24.95 -30.85 -2.11
C ASP A 21 -23.83 -29.81 -2.31
N ARG A 22 -23.96 -28.94 -3.32
CA ARG A 22 -23.01 -27.84 -3.55
C ARG A 22 -23.08 -26.74 -2.50
N GLN A 23 -24.27 -26.41 -1.99
CA GLN A 23 -24.40 -25.49 -0.85
C GLN A 23 -23.74 -26.06 0.42
N SER A 24 -23.93 -27.35 0.67
CA SER A 24 -23.31 -28.04 1.81
C SER A 24 -21.78 -28.07 1.67
N ALA A 25 -21.27 -28.33 0.46
CA ALA A 25 -19.84 -28.28 0.18
C ALA A 25 -19.25 -26.87 0.32
N ALA A 26 -19.96 -25.83 -0.11
CA ALA A 26 -19.53 -24.44 0.06
C ALA A 26 -19.45 -24.05 1.55
N GLN A 27 -20.38 -24.53 2.39
CA GLN A 27 -20.32 -24.34 3.83
C GLN A 27 -19.12 -25.08 4.46
N GLN A 28 -18.87 -26.33 4.04
CA GLN A 28 -17.69 -27.08 4.49
C GLN A 28 -16.38 -26.40 4.11
N LEU A 29 -16.28 -25.86 2.89
CA LEU A 29 -15.12 -25.08 2.45
C LEU A 29 -14.92 -23.84 3.31
N ALA A 30 -16.00 -23.11 3.64
CA ALA A 30 -15.92 -21.97 4.55
C ALA A 30 -15.46 -22.36 5.95
N GLU A 31 -15.90 -23.51 6.48
CA GLU A 31 -15.48 -23.99 7.79
C GLU A 31 -14.03 -24.49 7.83
N GLN A 32 -13.59 -25.15 6.75
CA GLN A 32 -12.29 -25.79 6.67
C GLN A 32 -11.16 -24.82 6.26
N TYR A 33 -11.46 -23.80 5.45
CA TYR A 33 -10.48 -22.86 4.91
C TYR A 33 -10.72 -21.43 5.46
N PRO A 34 -9.87 -20.95 6.39
CA PRO A 34 -9.98 -19.60 6.95
C PRO A 34 -10.01 -18.51 5.89
N ILE A 35 -9.31 -18.67 4.76
CA ILE A 35 -9.30 -17.69 3.67
C ILE A 35 -10.70 -17.43 3.07
N VAL A 36 -11.57 -18.45 3.06
CA VAL A 36 -12.94 -18.32 2.55
C VAL A 36 -13.76 -17.43 3.48
N LYS A 37 -13.60 -17.57 4.80
CA LYS A 37 -14.25 -16.68 5.78
C LYS A 37 -13.74 -15.24 5.68
N LYS A 38 -12.42 -15.06 5.54
CA LYS A 38 -11.82 -13.72 5.36
C LYS A 38 -12.34 -13.05 4.10
N ALA A 39 -12.33 -13.75 2.97
CA ALA A 39 -12.85 -13.22 1.72
C ALA A 39 -14.34 -12.86 1.83
N GLN A 40 -15.16 -13.67 2.49
CA GLN A 40 -16.58 -13.34 2.73
C GLN A 40 -16.79 -12.11 3.63
N ALA A 41 -15.89 -11.88 4.60
CA ALA A 41 -16.00 -10.76 5.54
C ALA A 41 -15.49 -9.44 4.95
N GLU A 42 -14.40 -9.49 4.18
CA GLU A 42 -13.73 -8.30 3.64
C GLU A 42 -14.28 -7.88 2.27
N VAL A 43 -14.73 -8.85 1.47
CA VAL A 43 -15.32 -8.57 0.15
C VAL A 43 -16.82 -8.39 0.30
N THR A 44 -17.31 -7.16 0.14
CA THR A 44 -18.77 -6.90 0.13
C THR A 44 -19.42 -7.61 -1.07
N PRO A 45 -20.32 -8.58 -0.88
CA PRO A 45 -21.02 -9.21 -1.99
C PRO A 45 -21.99 -8.20 -2.58
N THR A 46 -22.02 -8.05 -3.90
CA THR A 46 -23.07 -7.25 -4.54
C THR A 46 -24.38 -8.03 -4.38
N GLN A 47 -25.32 -7.52 -3.58
CA GLN A 47 -26.55 -8.24 -3.16
C GLN A 47 -27.37 -8.82 -4.33
N ALA A 48 -27.27 -8.25 -5.53
CA ALA A 48 -27.92 -8.75 -6.74
C ALA A 48 -27.29 -10.03 -7.34
N ARG A 49 -26.05 -10.40 -6.98
CA ARG A 49 -25.32 -11.57 -7.53
C ARG A 49 -25.50 -12.86 -6.73
N LEU A 50 -25.95 -12.78 -5.48
CA LEU A 50 -26.05 -13.93 -4.57
C LEU A 50 -27.16 -14.92 -4.93
N ASN A 51 -28.16 -14.52 -5.73
CA ASN A 51 -29.36 -15.33 -5.97
C ASN A 51 -29.32 -16.20 -7.24
N THR A 52 -28.25 -16.16 -8.05
CA THR A 52 -28.21 -16.88 -9.35
C THR A 52 -26.89 -17.60 -9.66
N LYS A 53 -25.84 -17.49 -8.84
CA LYS A 53 -24.55 -18.19 -9.06
C LYS A 53 -24.43 -19.47 -8.23
N ASP A 54 -23.72 -20.45 -8.78
CA ASP A 54 -23.31 -21.65 -8.05
C ASP A 54 -22.51 -21.23 -6.79
N PRO A 55 -22.83 -21.75 -5.60
CA PRO A 55 -22.11 -21.46 -4.35
C PRO A 55 -20.60 -21.66 -4.43
N LEU A 56 -20.11 -22.64 -5.22
CA LEU A 56 -18.68 -22.88 -5.39
C LEU A 56 -18.02 -21.82 -6.29
N ASP A 57 -18.72 -21.38 -7.34
CA ASP A 57 -18.26 -20.28 -8.20
C ASP A 57 -18.22 -18.95 -7.44
N LEU A 58 -19.15 -18.75 -6.50
CA LEU A 58 -19.16 -17.58 -5.63
C LEU A 58 -17.94 -17.56 -4.69
N ILE A 59 -17.55 -18.71 -4.13
CA ILE A 59 -16.32 -18.82 -3.33
C ILE A 59 -15.10 -18.47 -4.19
N ASP A 60 -15.00 -19.00 -5.40
CA ASP A 60 -13.87 -18.69 -6.30
C ASP A 60 -13.80 -17.20 -6.69
N GLU A 61 -14.96 -16.56 -6.95
CA GLU A 61 -15.04 -15.11 -7.22
C GLU A 61 -14.59 -14.29 -6.00
N LEU A 62 -15.05 -14.63 -4.80
CA LEU A 62 -14.68 -13.94 -3.56
C LEU A 62 -13.18 -14.06 -3.27
N LEU A 63 -12.62 -15.26 -3.42
CA LEU A 63 -11.20 -15.52 -3.22
C LEU A 63 -10.34 -14.77 -4.24
N SER A 64 -10.76 -14.75 -5.51
CA SER A 64 -10.07 -14.01 -6.57
C SER A 64 -10.10 -12.50 -6.31
N LYS A 65 -11.25 -11.97 -5.86
CA LYS A 65 -11.40 -10.56 -5.53
C LYS A 65 -10.57 -10.17 -4.29
N TYR A 66 -10.58 -11.01 -3.26
CA TYR A 66 -9.73 -10.80 -2.07
C TYR A 66 -8.25 -10.73 -2.44
N LEU A 67 -7.73 -11.66 -3.26
CA LEU A 67 -6.35 -11.59 -3.73
C LEU A 67 -6.05 -10.32 -4.54
N GLY A 68 -7.00 -9.90 -5.38
CA GLY A 68 -6.90 -8.65 -6.13
C GLY A 68 -6.73 -7.44 -5.20
N GLU A 69 -7.64 -7.28 -4.24
CA GLU A 69 -7.61 -6.17 -3.27
C GLU A 69 -6.33 -6.16 -2.41
N GLN A 70 -5.86 -7.33 -1.95
CA GLN A 70 -4.60 -7.41 -1.21
C GLN A 70 -3.39 -7.07 -2.08
N THR A 71 -3.39 -7.48 -3.36
CA THR A 71 -2.31 -7.15 -4.29
C THR A 71 -2.27 -5.65 -4.58
N GLU A 72 -3.40 -5.03 -4.87
CA GLU A 72 -3.52 -3.58 -5.07
C GLU A 72 -3.04 -2.81 -3.83
N ARG A 73 -3.38 -3.30 -2.62
CA ARG A 73 -2.89 -2.74 -1.36
C ARG A 73 -1.38 -2.84 -1.23
N ALA A 74 -0.80 -4.00 -1.58
CA ALA A 74 0.65 -4.20 -1.55
C ALA A 74 1.38 -3.28 -2.55
N GLU A 75 0.84 -3.11 -3.76
CA GLU A 75 1.37 -2.18 -4.76
C GLU A 75 1.35 -0.73 -4.25
N SER A 76 0.24 -0.29 -3.67
CA SER A 76 0.14 1.06 -3.09
C SER A 76 1.14 1.30 -1.96
N MET A 77 1.39 0.28 -1.11
CA MET A 77 2.43 0.34 -0.07
C MET A 77 3.82 0.44 -0.70
N ALA A 78 4.12 -0.37 -1.71
CA ALA A 78 5.41 -0.35 -2.40
C ALA A 78 5.69 1.02 -3.06
N ASP A 79 4.70 1.61 -3.72
CA ASP A 79 4.80 2.94 -4.30
C ASP A 79 5.05 4.00 -3.23
N THR A 80 4.34 3.92 -2.10
CA THR A 80 4.53 4.84 -0.97
C THR A 80 5.95 4.77 -0.41
N ILE A 81 6.47 3.55 -0.21
CA ILE A 81 7.84 3.31 0.25
C ILE A 81 8.84 3.92 -0.74
N LYS A 82 8.64 3.68 -2.04
CA LYS A 82 9.52 4.17 -3.09
C LYS A 82 9.55 5.70 -3.13
N VAL A 83 8.39 6.35 -3.22
CA VAL A 83 8.29 7.82 -3.28
C VAL A 83 8.97 8.47 -2.08
N ARG A 84 8.77 7.92 -0.87
CA ARG A 84 9.41 8.45 0.34
C ARG A 84 10.91 8.21 0.38
N SER A 85 11.37 7.04 -0.06
CA SER A 85 12.80 6.70 -0.13
C SER A 85 13.54 7.59 -1.13
N ASP A 86 12.95 7.78 -2.32
CA ASP A 86 13.50 8.66 -3.36
C ASP A 86 13.54 10.12 -2.87
N ALA A 87 12.48 10.57 -2.18
CA ALA A 87 12.40 11.90 -1.61
C ALA A 87 13.49 12.19 -0.57
N ILE A 88 13.73 11.31 0.41
CA ILE A 88 14.78 11.56 1.44
C ILE A 88 16.19 11.54 0.84
N ALA A 89 16.44 10.69 -0.17
CA ALA A 89 17.71 10.63 -0.86
C ALA A 89 17.96 11.93 -1.63
N GLU A 90 16.93 12.44 -2.31
CA GLU A 90 17.03 13.67 -3.08
C GLU A 90 17.14 14.91 -2.19
N ILE A 91 16.39 14.96 -1.07
CA ILE A 91 16.55 16.02 -0.06
C ILE A 91 17.98 16.05 0.47
N SER A 92 18.55 14.89 0.82
CA SER A 92 19.92 14.79 1.30
C SER A 92 20.93 15.30 0.26
N ARG A 93 20.75 14.90 -1.01
CA ARG A 93 21.60 15.33 -2.12
C ARG A 93 21.54 16.85 -2.32
N LEU A 94 20.32 17.41 -2.41
CA LEU A 94 20.09 18.84 -2.61
C LEU A 94 20.62 19.66 -1.42
N TRP A 95 20.40 19.16 -0.19
CA TRP A 95 20.92 19.81 1.01
C TRP A 95 22.45 19.83 1.04
N GLY A 96 23.11 18.74 0.64
CA GLY A 96 24.57 18.72 0.48
C GLY A 96 25.08 19.78 -0.50
N LEU A 97 24.32 20.08 -1.55
CA LEU A 97 24.65 21.16 -2.49
C LEU A 97 24.42 22.55 -1.88
N VAL A 98 23.36 22.74 -1.09
CA VAL A 98 23.13 23.99 -0.32
C VAL A 98 24.29 24.22 0.65
N MET A 99 24.71 23.18 1.38
CA MET A 99 25.85 23.23 2.30
C MET A 99 27.14 23.57 1.56
N GLN A 100 27.44 22.90 0.45
CA GLN A 100 28.65 23.14 -0.33
C GLN A 100 28.73 24.60 -0.84
N ASP A 101 27.61 25.15 -1.29
CA ASP A 101 27.53 26.53 -1.75
C ASP A 101 27.85 27.52 -0.62
N ASN A 102 27.20 27.35 0.53
CA ASN A 102 27.29 28.29 1.65
C ASN A 102 28.56 28.14 2.50
N MET A 103 29.12 26.93 2.62
CA MET A 103 30.30 26.68 3.48
C MET A 103 31.53 27.48 3.02
N ASN A 104 31.67 27.74 1.72
CA ASN A 104 32.76 28.57 1.17
C ASN A 104 32.65 30.06 1.55
N HIS A 105 31.48 30.47 2.04
CA HIS A 105 31.15 31.85 2.41
C HIS A 105 30.94 32.01 3.93
N THR A 106 31.30 31.00 4.72
CA THR A 106 31.28 31.04 6.18
C THR A 106 32.65 30.69 6.76
N ASN A 107 32.88 31.00 8.04
CA ASN A 107 34.12 30.69 8.72
C ASN A 107 33.87 29.82 9.95
N PRO A 108 34.44 28.61 10.06
CA PRO A 108 34.26 27.75 11.23
C PRO A 108 34.83 28.33 12.53
N ASN A 109 35.75 29.28 12.44
CA ASN A 109 36.36 29.95 13.60
C ASN A 109 35.71 31.32 13.91
N ASP A 110 34.77 31.78 13.09
CA ASP A 110 34.11 33.08 13.26
C ASP A 110 32.63 33.00 12.87
N ASN A 111 31.78 32.92 13.90
CA ASN A 111 30.33 32.91 13.73
C ASN A 111 29.73 34.28 13.40
N GLY A 112 30.53 35.35 13.44
CA GLY A 112 30.13 36.69 13.00
C GLY A 112 30.06 36.83 11.48
N HIS A 113 30.76 35.96 10.74
CA HIS A 113 30.70 35.90 9.29
C HIS A 113 29.49 35.08 8.84
N ARG A 114 28.56 35.73 8.15
CA ARG A 114 27.27 35.14 7.75
C ARG A 114 27.05 35.34 6.26
N THR A 115 26.36 34.38 5.67
CA THR A 115 25.97 34.38 4.26
C THR A 115 24.46 34.11 4.16
N PRO A 116 23.74 34.68 3.18
CA PRO A 116 22.37 34.27 2.91
C PRO A 116 22.34 32.81 2.40
N LEU A 117 21.44 31.98 2.94
CA LEU A 117 21.34 30.55 2.60
C LEU A 117 21.01 30.29 1.12
N GLY A 118 20.33 31.23 0.45
CA GLY A 118 19.86 31.10 -0.93
C GLY A 118 20.15 32.33 -1.79
N ASP A 119 21.36 32.88 -1.75
CA ASP A 119 21.77 34.00 -2.61
C ASP A 119 22.31 33.60 -3.99
N SER A 120 22.46 32.29 -4.23
CA SER A 120 23.05 31.74 -5.44
C SER A 120 22.18 30.59 -6.00
N VAL A 121 22.80 29.62 -6.68
CA VAL A 121 22.20 28.36 -7.13
C VAL A 121 21.48 27.62 -5.99
N SER A 122 21.95 27.79 -4.74
CA SER A 122 21.30 27.28 -3.52
C SER A 122 19.83 27.67 -3.39
N ALA A 123 19.41 28.83 -3.91
CA ALA A 123 18.01 29.24 -3.92
C ALA A 123 17.11 28.23 -4.65
N GLY A 124 17.58 27.71 -5.79
CA GLY A 124 16.85 26.74 -6.60
C GLY A 124 16.85 25.33 -5.98
N TYR A 125 17.87 24.99 -5.18
CA TYR A 125 17.86 23.74 -4.41
C TYR A 125 16.87 23.82 -3.24
N LEU A 126 16.76 24.97 -2.56
CA LEU A 126 15.75 25.19 -1.53
C LEU A 126 14.32 25.09 -2.07
N ASP A 127 14.08 25.59 -3.29
CA ASP A 127 12.79 25.44 -3.99
C ASP A 127 12.46 23.97 -4.24
N GLN A 128 13.42 23.20 -4.75
CA GLN A 128 13.24 21.77 -5.00
C GLN A 128 13.00 20.98 -3.72
N ILE A 129 13.71 21.29 -2.64
CA ILE A 129 13.48 20.65 -1.34
C ILE A 129 12.07 20.98 -0.82
N ASP A 130 11.63 22.25 -0.90
CA ASP A 130 10.26 22.63 -0.50
C ASP A 130 9.21 21.88 -1.32
N GLU A 131 9.41 21.79 -2.64
CA GLU A 131 8.51 21.06 -3.53
C GLU A 131 8.46 19.56 -3.18
N ILE A 132 9.60 18.90 -2.96
CA ILE A 132 9.64 17.47 -2.59
C ILE A 132 8.88 17.24 -1.28
N ILE A 133 9.13 18.07 -0.26
CA ILE A 133 8.48 17.93 1.05
C ILE A 133 6.95 18.12 0.93
N ARG A 134 6.50 19.12 0.18
CA ARG A 134 5.06 19.38 0.00
C ARG A 134 4.37 18.36 -0.89
N THR A 135 4.99 18.00 -2.00
CA THR A 135 4.32 17.24 -3.06
C THR A 135 4.50 15.74 -2.92
N GLN A 136 5.70 15.27 -2.57
CA GLN A 136 6.00 13.84 -2.47
C GLN A 136 5.76 13.33 -1.04
N LEU A 137 6.24 14.06 -0.04
CA LEU A 137 6.08 13.69 1.37
C LEU A 137 4.73 14.14 1.97
N LYS A 138 3.98 14.99 1.26
CA LYS A 138 2.68 15.53 1.68
C LYS A 138 2.74 16.28 3.01
N ASP A 139 3.86 16.97 3.27
CA ASP A 139 4.03 17.80 4.46
C ASP A 139 3.89 19.28 4.09
N ASP A 140 2.80 19.88 4.57
CA ASP A 140 2.44 21.28 4.32
C ASP A 140 3.45 22.29 4.89
N ARG A 141 4.37 21.86 5.76
CA ARG A 141 5.44 22.72 6.27
C ARG A 141 6.47 23.03 5.18
N GLY A 142 6.71 22.12 4.24
CA GLY A 142 7.75 22.29 3.22
C GLY A 142 9.14 22.46 3.85
N ILE A 143 9.98 23.32 3.26
CA ILE A 143 11.34 23.60 3.76
C ILE A 143 11.36 24.18 5.18
N SER A 144 10.23 24.68 5.68
CA SER A 144 10.14 25.17 7.07
C SER A 144 10.28 24.05 8.10
N ALA A 145 10.03 22.78 7.72
CA ALA A 145 10.31 21.63 8.58
C ALA A 145 11.81 21.50 8.92
N ILE A 146 12.67 21.97 8.03
CA ILE A 146 14.14 21.94 8.19
C ILE A 146 14.66 23.29 8.73
N THR A 147 14.21 24.39 8.12
CA THR A 147 14.80 25.71 8.36
C THR A 147 14.08 26.51 9.46
N GLY A 148 12.90 26.05 9.90
CA GLY A 148 12.01 26.79 10.80
C GLY A 148 11.44 28.07 10.18
N LYS A 149 11.61 28.29 8.87
CA LYS A 149 11.21 29.47 8.13
C LYS A 149 10.52 29.07 6.83
N ASP A 150 9.57 29.89 6.36
CA ASP A 150 8.99 29.68 5.03
C ASP A 150 10.04 29.85 3.93
N LEU A 151 9.75 29.36 2.73
CA LEU A 151 10.69 29.33 1.61
C LEU A 151 11.34 30.69 1.29
N ALA A 152 10.55 31.78 1.30
CA ALA A 152 11.08 33.11 1.01
C ALA A 152 12.06 33.56 2.12
N ASN A 153 11.67 33.35 3.37
CA ASN A 153 12.49 33.70 4.53
C ASN A 153 13.73 32.79 4.63
N SER A 154 13.64 31.52 4.25
CA SER A 154 14.78 30.59 4.22
C SER A 154 15.84 31.01 3.23
N LYS A 155 15.46 31.48 2.02
CA LYS A 155 16.42 31.99 1.03
C LYS A 155 17.20 33.21 1.52
N SER A 156 16.52 34.12 2.22
CA SER A 156 17.14 35.33 2.77
C SER A 156 17.84 35.11 4.12
N TYR A 157 17.75 33.90 4.68
CA TYR A 157 18.22 33.62 6.03
C TYR A 157 19.74 33.71 6.12
N GLN A 158 20.22 34.63 6.94
CA GLN A 158 21.66 34.81 7.21
C GLN A 158 22.15 33.71 8.15
N VAL A 159 22.94 32.79 7.61
CA VAL A 159 23.49 31.63 8.31
C VAL A 159 24.98 31.80 8.54
N SER A 160 25.43 31.50 9.75
CA SER A 160 26.85 31.29 10.09
C SER A 160 27.23 29.82 9.87
N TYR A 161 28.52 29.49 10.01
CA TYR A 161 28.97 28.09 9.99
C TYR A 161 28.23 27.22 11.02
N THR A 162 28.04 27.74 12.24
CA THR A 162 27.31 27.01 13.30
C THR A 162 25.84 26.84 12.95
N ASP A 163 25.20 27.83 12.33
CA ASP A 163 23.81 27.73 11.87
C ASP A 163 23.68 26.64 10.79
N LEU A 164 24.62 26.56 9.85
CA LEU A 164 24.66 25.50 8.82
C LEU A 164 24.77 24.11 9.43
N GLN A 165 25.63 23.90 10.43
CA GLN A 165 25.73 22.62 11.15
C GLN A 165 24.43 22.27 11.89
N SER A 166 23.78 23.25 12.50
CA SER A 166 22.48 23.03 13.17
C SER A 166 21.38 22.66 12.18
N LEU A 167 21.37 23.28 10.99
CA LEU A 167 20.40 22.96 9.95
C LEU A 167 20.66 21.58 9.34
N ASP A 168 21.93 21.19 9.16
CA ASP A 168 22.32 19.85 8.73
C ASP A 168 21.86 18.75 9.70
N ALA A 169 22.00 19.00 11.00
CA ALA A 169 21.43 18.13 12.03
C ALA A 169 19.89 18.07 11.95
N THR A 170 19.24 19.18 11.58
CA THR A 170 17.77 19.23 11.42
C THR A 170 17.31 18.44 10.19
N VAL A 171 18.05 18.50 9.07
CA VAL A 171 17.79 17.64 7.90
C VAL A 171 17.95 16.18 8.24
N THR A 172 19.01 15.83 8.98
CA THR A 172 19.24 14.45 9.42
C THR A 172 18.08 13.95 10.26
N ALA A 173 17.66 14.72 11.27
CA ALA A 173 16.53 14.35 12.12
C ALA A 173 15.19 14.27 11.36
N PHE A 174 14.99 15.15 10.38
CA PHE A 174 13.82 15.13 9.50
C PHE A 174 13.79 13.85 8.65
N ASN A 175 14.92 13.50 8.01
CA ASN A 175 15.04 12.29 7.23
C ASN A 175 14.89 11.02 8.08
N ASP A 176 15.46 11.00 9.30
CA ASP A 176 15.31 9.88 10.24
C ASP A 176 13.85 9.64 10.62
N THR A 177 13.07 10.72 10.80
CA THR A 177 11.63 10.61 11.09
C THR A 177 10.90 9.92 9.94
N ILE A 178 11.20 10.30 8.69
CA ILE A 178 10.59 9.68 7.51
C ILE A 178 11.08 8.23 7.34
N GLN A 179 12.35 7.95 7.66
CA GLN A 179 12.90 6.60 7.60
C GLN A 179 12.16 5.65 8.55
N VAL A 180 11.79 6.09 9.75
CA VAL A 180 10.95 5.29 10.66
C VAL A 180 9.58 4.99 10.06
N GLU A 181 8.99 5.95 9.35
CA GLU A 181 7.72 5.73 8.63
C GLU A 181 7.89 4.74 7.47
N ILE A 182 8.98 4.84 6.71
CA ILE A 182 9.34 3.88 5.66
C ILE A 182 9.51 2.48 6.24
N ASP A 183 10.26 2.33 7.32
CA ASP A 183 10.51 1.03 7.96
C ASP A 183 9.20 0.40 8.46
N THR A 184 8.29 1.22 8.99
CA THR A 184 6.96 0.81 9.42
C THR A 184 6.12 0.29 8.24
N GLU A 185 6.11 1.02 7.12
CA GLU A 185 5.38 0.61 5.91
C GLU A 185 6.02 -0.62 5.25
N GLN A 186 7.35 -0.74 5.25
CA GLN A 186 8.04 -1.94 4.79
C GLN A 186 7.66 -3.18 5.61
N GLN A 187 7.53 -3.04 6.93
CA GLN A 187 7.08 -4.15 7.77
C GLN A 187 5.63 -4.54 7.46
N ARG A 188 4.74 -3.56 7.23
CA ARG A 188 3.36 -3.80 6.80
C ARG A 188 3.30 -4.51 5.45
N PHE A 189 4.08 -4.03 4.48
CA PHE A 189 4.20 -4.65 3.16
C PHE A 189 4.64 -6.11 3.27
N LYS A 190 5.68 -6.42 4.06
CA LYS A 190 6.13 -7.80 4.30
C LYS A 190 5.03 -8.69 4.88
N ASN A 191 4.25 -8.16 5.82
CA ASN A 191 3.13 -8.88 6.42
C ASN A 191 2.04 -9.18 5.37
N VAL A 192 1.67 -8.18 4.56
CA VAL A 192 0.68 -8.34 3.47
C VAL A 192 1.19 -9.35 2.42
N MET A 193 2.45 -9.28 2.02
CA MET A 193 3.03 -10.25 1.08
C MET A 193 3.02 -11.68 1.62
N THR A 194 3.25 -11.85 2.93
CA THR A 194 3.14 -13.15 3.60
C THR A 194 1.69 -13.64 3.59
N GLU A 195 0.73 -12.77 3.89
CA GLU A 195 -0.69 -13.08 3.84
C GLU A 195 -1.16 -13.45 2.43
N ILE A 196 -0.75 -12.71 1.40
CA ILE A 196 -1.03 -13.04 0.00
C ILE A 196 -0.48 -14.41 -0.35
N SER A 197 0.77 -14.71 0.03
CA SER A 197 1.40 -16.00 -0.28
C SER A 197 0.64 -17.17 0.39
N SER A 198 0.27 -17.00 1.67
CA SER A 198 -0.56 -17.99 2.39
C SER A 198 -1.94 -18.14 1.75
N ALA A 199 -2.59 -17.01 1.41
CA ALA A 199 -3.89 -17.00 0.75
C ALA A 199 -3.85 -17.69 -0.61
N GLN A 200 -2.81 -17.48 -1.41
CA GLN A 200 -2.63 -18.15 -2.70
C GLN A 200 -2.50 -19.67 -2.56
N GLU A 201 -1.80 -20.15 -1.53
CA GLU A 201 -1.70 -21.58 -1.23
C GLU A 201 -3.06 -22.16 -0.81
N GLU A 202 -3.75 -21.52 0.13
CA GLU A 202 -5.09 -21.96 0.56
C GLU A 202 -6.10 -21.93 -0.60
N ILE A 203 -6.09 -20.88 -1.43
CA ILE A 203 -6.97 -20.76 -2.60
C ILE A 203 -6.70 -21.85 -3.63
N ARG A 204 -5.43 -22.21 -3.84
CA ARG A 204 -5.06 -23.34 -4.70
C ARG A 204 -5.64 -24.64 -4.18
N ASP A 205 -5.62 -24.87 -2.87
CA ASP A 205 -6.19 -26.07 -2.25
C ASP A 205 -7.72 -26.08 -2.36
N VAL A 206 -8.38 -24.95 -2.05
CA VAL A 206 -9.83 -24.78 -2.25
C VAL A 206 -10.23 -25.08 -3.69
N ARG A 207 -9.51 -24.53 -4.68
CA ARG A 207 -9.77 -24.79 -6.10
C ARG A 207 -9.63 -26.26 -6.47
N GLN A 208 -8.62 -26.96 -5.94
CA GLN A 208 -8.48 -28.40 -6.16
C GLN A 208 -9.66 -29.19 -5.59
N VAL A 209 -10.15 -28.81 -4.40
CA VAL A 209 -11.34 -29.42 -3.80
C VAL A 209 -12.58 -29.14 -4.64
N ILE A 210 -12.79 -27.89 -5.06
CA ILE A 210 -13.90 -27.50 -5.95
C ILE A 210 -13.87 -28.36 -7.22
N VAL A 211 -12.74 -28.45 -7.92
CA VAL A 211 -12.62 -29.25 -9.15
C VAL A 211 -12.97 -30.72 -8.91
N ARG A 212 -12.52 -31.32 -7.80
CA ARG A 212 -12.87 -32.71 -7.45
C ARG A 212 -14.38 -32.86 -7.22
N LEU A 213 -15.02 -31.92 -6.54
CA LEU A 213 -16.46 -31.92 -6.30
C LEU A 213 -17.25 -31.73 -7.60
N SER A 214 -16.78 -30.86 -8.49
CA SER A 214 -17.38 -30.62 -9.80
C SER A 214 -17.27 -31.81 -10.76
N GLN A 215 -16.24 -32.65 -10.61
CA GLN A 215 -16.06 -33.89 -11.39
C GLN A 215 -16.77 -35.11 -10.79
N ALA A 216 -17.12 -35.06 -9.50
CA ALA A 216 -17.85 -36.11 -8.81
C ALA A 216 -19.38 -35.98 -8.94
N SER A 217 -19.88 -34.90 -9.57
CA SER A 217 -21.30 -34.66 -9.87
C SER A 217 -21.68 -35.02 -11.31
#